data_AF-A0A950VM41-F1
#
_entry.id   AF-A0A950VM41-F1
#
_cell.length_a   1.000
_cell.length_b   1.000
_cell.length_c   1.000
_cell.angle_alpha   90.00
_cell.angle_beta   90.00
_cell.angle_gamma   90.00
#
_symmetry.space_group_name_H-M   'P 1'
#
loop_
_entity.id
_entity.type
_entity.pdbx_description
1 polymer ?
#
loop_
_entity_poly.entity_id
_entity_poly.type
_entity_poly.pdbx_seq_one_letter_code
_entity_poly.pdbx_strand_id
1 'polypeptide(L)'
;MKLQSHIITQGRDRAPARAMLKAIGFTDEDLKKPIIGVANTWIETMPCNYNLRELARHVKDGIRAAGGTPMEFNTIAISDGV
;
A
#
# COMPACT_ATOMS: atom_id res chain seq x y z
N MET A 1 5.28 -16.06 -13.85
CA MET A 1 6.23 -15.34 -12.98
C MET A 1 5.73 -15.40 -11.54
N LYS A 2 6.58 -15.67 -10.54
CA LYS A 2 6.17 -15.69 -9.12
C LYS A 2 6.16 -14.26 -8.58
N LEU A 3 5.04 -13.81 -7.99
CA LEU A 3 4.93 -12.47 -7.42
C LEU A 3 5.77 -12.35 -6.16
N GLN A 4 6.38 -11.18 -5.92
CA GLN A 4 7.13 -10.94 -4.69
C GLN A 4 6.24 -11.01 -3.45
N SER A 5 4.97 -10.59 -3.55
CA SER A 5 3.99 -10.73 -2.46
C SER A 5 3.75 -12.19 -2.03
N HIS A 6 4.11 -13.19 -2.84
CA HIS A 6 3.99 -14.60 -2.46
C HIS A 6 4.88 -14.99 -1.29
N ILE A 7 5.97 -14.26 -1.02
CA ILE A 7 6.86 -14.56 0.11
C ILE A 7 6.15 -14.41 1.47
N ILE A 8 5.12 -13.56 1.55
CA ILE A 8 4.33 -13.32 2.77
C ILE A 8 2.90 -13.87 2.70
N THR A 9 2.41 -14.25 1.51
CA THR A 9 1.02 -14.74 1.34
C THR A 9 0.93 -16.24 1.13
N GLN A 10 1.93 -16.90 0.54
CA GLN A 10 1.84 -18.29 0.10
C GLN A 10 2.56 -19.27 1.03
N GLY A 11 1.98 -20.46 1.20
CA GLY A 11 2.53 -21.53 2.05
C GLY A 11 1.92 -21.57 3.46
N ARG A 12 2.00 -22.75 4.09
CA ARG A 12 1.43 -23.00 5.43
C ARG A 12 2.04 -22.08 6.47
N ASP A 13 3.36 -21.92 6.45
CA ASP A 13 4.12 -21.15 7.44
C ASP A 13 3.88 -19.62 7.32
N ARG A 14 3.15 -19.17 6.31
CA ARG A 14 2.72 -17.77 6.16
C ARG A 14 1.33 -17.49 6.72
N ALA A 15 0.71 -18.44 7.42
CA ALA A 15 -0.56 -18.22 8.12
C ALA A 15 -0.55 -17.01 9.08
N PRO A 16 0.51 -16.75 9.89
CA PRO A 16 0.54 -15.58 10.76
C PRO A 16 0.56 -14.25 9.98
N ALA A 17 1.33 -14.18 8.88
CA ALA A 17 1.38 -13.00 8.03
C ALA A 17 0.03 -12.71 7.37
N ARG A 18 -0.65 -13.76 6.87
CA ARG A 18 -2.02 -13.62 6.33
C ARG A 18 -3.01 -13.15 7.41
N ALA A 19 -2.89 -13.63 8.64
CA ALA A 19 -3.76 -13.18 9.74
C ALA A 19 -3.63 -11.68 10.00
N MET A 20 -2.41 -11.15 10.02
CA MET A 20 -2.17 -9.70 10.17
C MET A 20 -2.74 -8.89 9.00
N LEU A 21 -2.54 -9.35 7.76
CA LEU A 21 -3.11 -8.67 6.58
C LEU A 21 -4.65 -8.70 6.58
N LYS A 22 -5.25 -9.81 7.00
CA LYS A 22 -6.71 -9.91 7.16
C LYS A 22 -7.24 -8.98 8.25
N ALA A 23 -6.50 -8.80 9.34
CA ALA A 23 -6.89 -7.90 10.43
C ALA A 23 -6.97 -6.42 9.99
N ILE A 24 -6.23 -6.03 8.95
CA ILE A 24 -6.31 -4.68 8.34
C ILE A 24 -7.24 -4.61 7.12
N GLY A 25 -8.06 -5.64 6.90
CA GLY A 25 -9.14 -5.63 5.91
C GLY A 25 -8.85 -6.33 4.58
N PHE A 26 -7.71 -7.00 4.42
CA PHE A 26 -7.45 -7.75 3.19
C PHE A 26 -8.26 -9.05 3.17
N THR A 27 -8.90 -9.34 2.05
CA THR A 27 -9.64 -10.59 1.84
C THR A 27 -8.73 -11.70 1.31
N ASP A 28 -9.20 -12.95 1.31
CA ASP A 28 -8.49 -14.05 0.64
C ASP A 28 -8.26 -13.78 -0.85
N GLU A 29 -9.16 -13.02 -1.49
CA GLU A 29 -9.01 -12.65 -2.89
C GLU A 29 -7.93 -11.58 -3.09
N ASP A 30 -7.83 -10.62 -2.17
CA ASP A 30 -6.78 -9.60 -2.21
C ASP A 30 -5.38 -10.20 -2.04
N LEU A 31 -5.26 -11.26 -1.23
CA LEU A 31 -4.00 -11.96 -0.98
C LEU A 31 -3.52 -12.83 -2.16
N LYS A 32 -4.37 -13.07 -3.16
CA LYS A 32 -3.99 -13.74 -4.41
C LYS A 32 -3.49 -12.77 -5.47
N LYS A 33 -3.79 -11.47 -5.33
CA LYS A 33 -3.42 -10.41 -6.28
C LYS A 33 -2.02 -9.86 -5.97
N PRO A 34 -1.37 -9.17 -6.92
CA PRO A 34 -0.16 -8.40 -6.63
C PRO A 34 -0.44 -7.33 -5.57
N ILE A 35 0.37 -7.32 -4.49
CA ILE A 35 0.32 -6.24 -3.49
C ILE A 35 1.22 -5.11 -3.99
N ILE A 36 0.65 -3.91 -4.14
CA ILE A 36 1.34 -2.73 -4.66
C ILE A 36 1.51 -1.73 -3.52
N GLY A 37 2.76 -1.45 -3.15
CA GLY A 37 3.08 -0.39 -2.20
C GLY A 37 2.83 0.98 -2.79
N VAL A 38 2.04 1.81 -2.12
CA VAL A 38 1.81 3.22 -2.48
C VAL A 38 2.57 4.09 -1.48
N ALA A 39 3.79 4.47 -1.84
CA ALA A 39 4.63 5.36 -1.05
C ALA A 39 4.29 6.82 -1.35
N ASN A 40 4.07 7.63 -0.32
CA ASN A 40 3.96 9.08 -0.47
C ASN A 40 4.63 9.82 0.70
N THR A 41 4.74 11.14 0.56
CA THR A 41 5.39 12.02 1.53
C THR A 41 4.42 13.08 2.08
N TRP A 42 3.12 12.75 2.15
CA TRP A 42 2.13 13.68 2.69
C TRP A 42 2.51 14.17 4.09
N ILE A 43 2.50 15.49 4.26
CA ILE A 43 2.73 16.18 5.52
C ILE A 43 2.06 17.56 5.47
N GLU A 44 1.63 18.06 6.62
CA GLU A 44 0.86 19.31 6.74
C GLU A 44 1.73 20.56 6.93
N THR A 45 3.06 20.41 6.97
CA THR A 45 4.00 21.50 7.28
C THR A 45 4.34 22.38 6.08
N MET A 46 3.95 21.99 4.87
CA MET A 46 4.36 22.66 3.62
C MET A 46 3.40 22.39 2.46
N PRO A 47 3.26 23.32 1.51
CA PRO A 47 2.29 23.19 0.42
C PRO A 47 2.65 22.11 -0.61
N CYS A 48 3.94 21.81 -0.81
CA CYS A 48 4.41 20.88 -1.84
C CYS A 48 3.97 19.43 -1.63
N ASN A 49 3.65 19.02 -0.39
CA ASN A 49 3.25 17.65 -0.07
C ASN A 49 1.82 17.54 0.48
N TYR A 50 1.14 18.67 0.70
CA TYR A 50 -0.15 18.74 1.37
C TYR A 50 -1.25 17.89 0.73
N ASN A 51 -1.27 17.79 -0.61
CA ASN A 51 -2.32 17.08 -1.35
C ASN A 51 -1.99 15.59 -1.62
N LEU A 52 -0.82 15.09 -1.20
CA LEU A 52 -0.38 13.75 -1.60
C LEU A 52 -1.22 12.62 -1.00
N ARG A 53 -1.88 12.82 0.15
CA ARG A 53 -2.80 11.83 0.73
C ARG A 53 -4.07 11.65 -0.10
N GLU A 54 -4.60 12.73 -0.67
CA GLU A 54 -5.72 12.65 -1.59
C GLU A 54 -5.30 11.96 -2.90
N LEU A 55 -4.15 12.35 -3.45
CA LEU A 55 -3.61 11.69 -4.64
C LEU A 55 -3.39 10.18 -4.42
N ALA A 56 -2.88 9.79 -3.26
CA ALA A 56 -2.69 8.39 -2.90
C ALA A 56 -4.01 7.61 -2.92
N ARG A 57 -5.13 8.21 -2.51
CA ARG A 57 -6.46 7.59 -2.62
C ARG A 57 -6.79 7.26 -4.09
N HIS A 58 -6.60 8.20 -5.01
CA HIS A 58 -6.84 7.97 -6.44
C HIS A 58 -5.93 6.88 -7.03
N VAL A 59 -4.65 6.86 -6.63
CA VAL A 59 -3.72 5.81 -7.03
C VAL A 59 -4.21 4.44 -6.55
N LYS A 60 -4.67 4.33 -5.30
CA LYS A 60 -5.21 3.09 -4.74
C LYS A 60 -6.45 2.61 -5.49
N ASP A 61 -7.33 3.53 -5.89
CA ASP A 61 -8.52 3.20 -6.68
C ASP A 61 -8.14 2.66 -8.06
N GLY A 62 -7.15 3.26 -8.73
CA GLY A 62 -6.61 2.77 -9.98
C GLY A 62 -5.97 1.37 -9.86
N ILE A 63 -5.21 1.12 -8.80
CA ILE A 63 -4.61 -0.21 -8.54
C ILE A 63 -5.71 -1.27 -8.39
N ARG A 64 -6.78 -0.96 -7.65
CA ARG A 64 -7.91 -1.90 -7.49
C ARG A 64 -8.60 -2.18 -8.82
N ALA A 65 -8.87 -1.13 -9.61
CA ALA A 65 -9.48 -1.27 -10.93
C ALA A 65 -8.63 -2.12 -11.89
N ALA A 66 -7.30 -2.07 -11.76
CA ALA A 66 -6.36 -2.89 -12.52
C ALA A 66 -6.14 -4.31 -11.96
N GLY A 67 -6.86 -4.70 -10.90
CA GLY A 67 -6.77 -6.05 -10.31
C GLY A 67 -5.62 -6.24 -9.32
N GLY A 68 -5.05 -5.16 -8.77
CA GLY A 68 -4.05 -5.21 -7.69
C GLY A 68 -4.63 -4.91 -6.30
N THR A 69 -3.84 -5.18 -5.27
CA THR A 69 -4.15 -4.88 -3.87
C THR A 69 -3.25 -3.74 -3.38
N PRO A 70 -3.74 -2.51 -3.20
CA PRO A 70 -2.89 -1.41 -2.79
C PRO A 70 -2.63 -1.42 -1.27
N MET A 71 -1.40 -1.11 -0.89
CA MET A 71 -0.97 -0.94 0.49
C MET A 71 -0.22 0.40 0.63
N GLU A 72 -0.88 1.39 1.21
CA GLU A 72 -0.32 2.74 1.35
C GLU A 72 0.57 2.83 2.59
N PHE A 73 1.71 3.51 2.45
CA PHE A 73 2.56 3.92 3.54
C PHE A 73 3.19 5.29 3.24
N ASN A 74 3.67 5.96 4.27
CA ASN A 74 4.19 7.32 4.18
C ASN A 74 5.69 7.35 4.56
N THR A 75 6.43 8.33 4.05
CA THR A 75 7.81 8.63 4.42
C THR A 75 8.01 10.14 4.62
N ILE A 76 9.09 10.51 5.30
CA ILE A 76 9.38 11.91 5.67
C ILE A 76 9.61 12.81 4.44
N ALA A 77 9.32 14.10 4.62
CA ALA A 77 9.75 15.16 3.73
C ALA A 77 10.00 16.44 4.53
N ILE A 78 10.82 17.33 3.95
CA ILE A 78 11.12 18.66 4.48
C ILE A 78 10.86 19.72 3.41
N SER A 79 10.69 20.97 3.82
CA SER A 79 10.60 22.12 2.93
C SER A 79 11.92 22.86 2.95
N ASP A 80 12.64 22.91 1.82
CA ASP A 80 13.85 23.72 1.72
C ASP A 80 13.59 25.23 1.88
N GLY A 81 12.33 25.66 1.71
CA GLY A 81 11.94 27.06 1.83
C GLY A 81 11.52 27.53 3.23
N VAL A 82 11.46 26.62 4.22
CA VAL A 82 11.15 26.91 5.62
C VAL A 82 12.37 26.62 6.47
#